data_AF-A0A967WWU0-F1
#
_entry.id   AF-A0A967WWU0-F1
#
_cell.length_a   1.000
_cell.length_b   1.000
_cell.length_c   1.000
_cell.angle_alpha   90.00
_cell.angle_beta   90.00
_cell.angle_gamma   90.00
#
_symmetry.space_group_name_H-M   'P 1'
#
loop_
_entity.id
_entity.type
_entity.pdbx_description
1 polymer ?
#
loop_
_entity_poly.entity_id
_entity_poly.type
_entity_poly.pdbx_seq_one_letter_code
_entity_poly.pdbx_strand_id
1 'polypeptide(L)' 'EPIDVAIGMDNTALGAELAEFVHARGYRRPLVIDATGQRSGLRQTAFSERWKELSDEETRFFKVDRPRFIHARAQFRAL' A
#
# COMPACT_ATOMS: atom_id res chain seq x y z
N GLU A 1 23.69 -0.53 -24.65
CA GLU A 1 24.80 -0.09 -23.78
C GLU A 1 24.67 -0.78 -22.43
N PRO A 2 25.77 -1.12 -21.72
CA PRO A 2 25.66 -1.72 -20.40
C PRO A 2 25.16 -0.68 -19.38
N ILE A 3 24.32 -1.14 -18.45
CA ILE A 3 23.82 -0.33 -17.34
C ILE A 3 24.93 -0.26 -16.27
N ASP A 4 25.34 0.95 -15.89
CA ASP A 4 26.40 1.18 -14.90
C ASP A 4 25.87 1.24 -13.46
N VAL A 5 24.68 1.82 -13.27
CA VAL A 5 24.03 1.91 -11.96
C VAL A 5 22.52 1.85 -12.09
N ALA A 6 21.85 1.22 -11.13
CA ALA A 6 20.41 1.25 -10.97
C ALA A 6 20.08 1.66 -9.53
N ILE A 7 19.20 2.66 -9.40
CA ILE A 7 18.72 3.16 -8.11
C ILE A 7 17.21 2.95 -8.08
N GLY A 8 16.69 2.40 -7.00
CA GLY A 8 15.27 2.11 -6.83
C GLY A 8 14.87 2.06 -5.37
N MET A 9 13.59 1.77 -5.15
CA MET A 9 13.03 1.54 -3.83
C MET A 9 12.51 0.11 -3.73
N ASP A 10 12.73 -0.51 -2.57
CA ASP A 10 12.09 -1.78 -2.24
C ASP A 10 10.62 -1.54 -1.90
N ASN A 11 9.73 -1.93 -2.82
CA ASN A 11 8.30 -1.75 -2.65
C ASN A 11 7.72 -2.74 -1.64
N THR A 12 8.34 -3.90 -1.46
CA THR A 12 7.92 -4.91 -0.48
C THR A 12 8.22 -4.40 0.93
N ALA A 13 9.46 -3.98 1.20
CA ALA A 13 9.84 -3.40 2.49
C ALA A 13 8.98 -2.18 2.84
N LEU A 14 8.78 -1.26 1.89
CA LEU A 14 7.94 -0.09 2.08
C LEU A 14 6.49 -0.46 2.47
N GLY A 15 5.92 -1.50 1.85
CA GLY A 15 4.57 -1.95 2.17
C GLY A 15 4.44 -2.45 3.60
N ALA A 16 5.37 -3.30 4.03
CA ALA A 16 5.38 -3.86 5.38
C ALA A 16 5.59 -2.76 6.45
N GLU A 17 6.58 -1.87 6.25
CA GLU A 17 6.86 -0.77 7.18
C GLU A 17 5.66 0.18 7.33
N LEU A 18 4.93 0.45 6.25
CA LEU A 18 3.71 1.27 6.32
C LEU A 18 2.61 0.61 7.16
N ALA A 19 2.44 -0.71 7.07
CA ALA A 19 1.46 -1.44 7.87
C ALA A 19 1.77 -1.31 9.37
N GLU A 20 3.03 -1.52 9.75
CA GLU A 20 3.50 -1.35 11.13
C GLU A 20 3.30 0.09 11.61
N PHE A 21 3.70 1.07 10.80
CA PHE A 21 3.63 2.49 11.14
C PHE A 21 2.21 2.97 11.43
N VAL A 22 1.22 2.56 10.61
CA VAL A 22 -0.17 2.96 10.82
C VAL A 22 -0.84 2.14 11.91
N HIS A 23 -0.52 0.85 12.03
CA HIS A 23 -1.02 0.01 13.13
C HIS A 23 -0.56 0.54 14.50
N ALA A 24 0.72 0.92 14.63
CA ALA A 24 1.28 1.50 15.85
C ALA A 24 0.64 2.84 16.24
N ARG A 25 0.04 3.55 15.28
CA ARG A 25 -0.76 4.78 15.52
C ARG A 25 -2.20 4.51 15.94
N GLY A 26 -2.59 3.24 16.06
CA GLY A 26 -3.93 2.84 16.48
C GLY A 26 -4.97 2.80 15.35
N TYR A 27 -4.57 2.95 14.09
CA TYR A 27 -5.48 2.66 12.97
C TYR A 27 -5.80 1.15 12.94
N ARG A 28 -7.05 0.78 12.64
CA ARG A 28 -7.51 -0.63 12.74
C ARG A 28 -8.21 -1.19 11.49
N ARG A 29 -8.66 -0.33 10.57
CA ARG A 29 -9.47 -0.73 9.40
C ARG A 29 -8.91 -0.09 8.14
N PRO A 30 -7.82 -0.64 7.57
CA PRO A 30 -7.12 0.01 6.48
C PRO A 30 -7.87 -0.16 5.15
N LEU A 31 -7.93 0.93 4.40
CA LEU A 31 -8.29 0.94 2.99
C LEU A 31 -7.08 1.37 2.18
N VAL A 32 -6.57 0.47 1.34
CA VAL A 32 -5.41 0.72 0.49
C VAL A 32 -5.88 1.01 -0.93
N ILE A 33 -5.58 2.23 -1.39
CA ILE A 33 -5.93 2.70 -2.74
C ILE A 33 -4.64 2.88 -3.52
N ASP A 34 -4.47 2.15 -4.63
CA ASP A 34 -3.23 2.19 -5.40
C ASP A 34 -3.45 1.97 -6.91
N ALA A 35 -2.41 2.27 -7.67
CA ALA A 35 -2.35 2.05 -9.10
C ALA A 35 -2.40 0.55 -9.46
N THR A 36 -2.85 0.26 -10.67
CA THR A 36 -2.55 -0.99 -11.36
C THR A 36 -1.08 -0.97 -11.81
N GLY A 37 -0.33 -2.04 -11.51
CA GLY A 37 1.10 -2.12 -11.84
C GLY A 37 1.89 -3.08 -10.95
N GLN A 38 3.05 -3.53 -11.43
CA GLN A 38 3.87 -4.52 -10.72
C GLN A 38 4.41 -3.97 -9.39
N ARG A 39 4.98 -2.75 -9.40
CA ARG A 39 5.54 -2.12 -8.18
C ARG A 39 4.48 -1.80 -7.13
N SER A 40 3.32 -1.28 -7.56
CA SER A 40 2.18 -1.06 -6.66
C SER A 40 1.62 -2.38 -6.15
N GLY A 41 1.62 -3.43 -6.96
CA GLY A 41 1.29 -4.80 -6.54
C GLY A 41 2.16 -5.28 -5.39
N LEU A 42 3.50 -5.20 -5.52
CA LEU A 42 4.43 -5.61 -4.46
C LEU A 42 4.16 -4.91 -3.13
N ARG A 43 3.98 -3.57 -3.17
CA ARG A 43 3.69 -2.78 -1.97
C ARG A 43 2.35 -3.16 -1.33
N GLN A 44 1.30 -3.33 -2.13
CA GLN A 44 -0.01 -3.69 -1.61
C GLN A 44 -0.02 -5.08 -0.96
N THR A 45 0.60 -6.05 -1.62
CA THR A 45 0.72 -7.42 -1.10
C THR A 45 1.46 -7.41 0.23
N ALA A 46 2.65 -6.79 0.27
CA ALA A 46 3.47 -6.73 1.48
C ALA A 46 2.79 -6.01 2.63
N PHE A 47 2.10 -4.87 2.37
CA PHE A 47 1.30 -4.18 3.38
C PHE A 47 0.27 -5.12 4.01
N SER A 48 -0.37 -5.96 3.20
CA SER A 48 -1.55 -6.71 3.62
C SER A 48 -1.19 -8.04 4.26
N GLU A 49 -0.10 -8.66 3.82
CA GLU A 49 0.53 -9.77 4.54
C GLU A 49 0.95 -9.32 5.93
N ARG A 50 1.67 -8.19 6.03
CA ARG A 50 2.07 -7.63 7.31
C ARG A 50 0.89 -7.22 8.18
N TRP A 51 -0.16 -6.65 7.58
CA TRP A 51 -1.37 -6.28 8.32
C TRP A 51 -2.06 -7.48 8.96
N LYS A 52 -2.15 -8.61 8.25
CA LYS A 52 -2.71 -9.86 8.77
C LYS A 52 -1.93 -10.42 9.97
N GLU A 53 -0.63 -10.16 10.05
CA GLU A 53 0.18 -10.53 11.21
C GLU A 53 -0.09 -9.64 12.42
N LEU A 54 -0.50 -8.38 12.18
CA LEU A 54 -0.69 -7.37 13.22
C LEU A 54 -2.13 -7.29 13.74
N SER A 55 -3.11 -7.74 12.95
CA SER A 55 -4.54 -7.50 13.18
C SER A 55 -5.41 -8.58 12.52
N ASP A 56 -6.51 -8.93 13.20
CA ASP A 56 -7.53 -9.85 12.66
C ASP A 56 -8.44 -9.19 11.59
N GLU A 57 -8.46 -7.86 11.51
CA GLU A 57 -9.18 -7.13 10.46
C GLU A 57 -8.46 -7.21 9.12
N GLU A 58 -9.18 -7.59 8.06
CA GLU A 58 -8.61 -7.65 6.71
C GLU A 58 -8.39 -6.27 6.09
N THR A 59 -7.33 -6.17 5.27
CA THR A 59 -7.11 -4.98 4.45
C THR A 59 -8.07 -4.94 3.27
N ARG A 60 -8.78 -3.81 3.10
CA ARG A 60 -9.58 -3.56 1.90
C ARG A 60 -8.74 -2.89 0.84
N PHE A 61 -9.00 -3.23 -0.41
CA PHE A 61 -8.28 -2.66 -1.54
C PHE A 61 -9.20 -2.01 -2.54
N PHE A 62 -8.72 -0.91 -3.11
CA PHE A 62 -9.31 -0.31 -4.29
C PHE A 62 -8.23 0.00 -5.32
N LYS A 63 -8.38 -0.52 -6.54
CA LYS A 63 -7.48 -0.26 -7.65
C LYS A 63 -7.99 0.92 -8.49
N VAL A 64 -7.10 1.82 -8.86
CA VAL A 64 -7.38 2.94 -9.75
C VAL A 64 -6.32 3.03 -10.84
N ASP A 65 -6.65 3.58 -12.01
CA ASP A 65 -5.65 3.74 -13.09
C ASP A 65 -4.56 4.76 -12.75
N ARG A 66 -4.93 5.85 -12.08
CA ARG A 66 -3.99 6.89 -11.63
C ARG A 66 -4.36 7.35 -10.22
N PRO A 67 -3.68 6.86 -9.18
CA PRO A 67 -3.93 7.32 -7.83
C PRO A 67 -3.51 8.78 -7.72
N ARG A 68 -4.49 9.65 -7.46
CA ARG A 68 -4.25 11.02 -7.01
C ARG A 68 -4.78 11.13 -5.61
N PHE A 69 -4.15 11.97 -4.79
CA PHE A 69 -4.57 12.20 -3.41
C PHE A 69 -6.08 12.51 -3.31
N ILE A 70 -6.62 13.28 -4.27
CA ILE A 70 -8.05 13.60 -4.31
C ILE A 70 -8.96 12.39 -4.59
N HIS A 71 -8.49 11.37 -5.31
CA HIS A 71 -9.24 10.13 -5.54
C HIS A 71 -9.39 9.34 -4.24
N ALA A 72 -8.32 9.24 -3.44
CA ALA A 72 -8.35 8.55 -2.16
C ALA A 72 -9.35 9.21 -1.19
N ARG A 73 -9.34 10.54 -1.12
CA ARG A 73 -10.30 11.30 -0.31
C ARG A 73 -11.74 11.18 -0.81
N ALA A 74 -11.96 11.17 -2.12
CA ALA A 74 -13.30 11.01 -2.69
C ALA A 74 -13.87 9.61 -2.41
N GLN A 75 -13.06 8.56 -2.53
CA GLN A 75 -13.49 7.19 -2.21
C GLN A 75 -13.74 6.97 -0.73
N PHE A 76 -12.90 7.54 0.15
CA PHE A 76 -13.15 7.47 1.59
C PHE A 76 -14.50 8.07 1.98
N ARG A 77 -14.95 9.14 1.31
CA ARG A 77 -16.26 9.76 1.56
C ARG A 77 -17.45 8.94 1.04
N ALA A 78 -17.21 8.00 0.13
CA ALA A 78 -18.25 7.18 -0.48
C ALA A 78 -18.44 5.81 0.21
N LEU A 79 -17.65 5.53 1.26
CA LEU A 79 -17.70 4.34 2.10
C LEU A 79 -18.39 4.63 3.43
#